data_AF-A0AA41QTZ2-F1
#
_entry.id   AF-A0AA41QTZ2-F1
#
_cell.length_a   1.000
_cell.length_b   1.000
_cell.length_c   1.000
_cell.angle_alpha   90.00
_cell.angle_beta   90.00
_cell.angle_gamma   90.00
#
_symmetry.space_group_name_H-M   'P 1'
#
loop_
_entity.id
_entity.type
_entity.pdbx_description
1 polymer ?
#
loop_
_entity_poly.entity_id
_entity_poly.type
_entity_poly.pdbx_seq_one_letter_code
_entity_poly.pdbx_strand_id
1 'polypeptide(L)'
;MAPPSVPDQNSNPGRSSGGQSKFNAVRSALIISKVQLGSYVGIAAESVGISRWTLNRWRQRGERELARASEFVDYPDVLVADIVDAIEDAGGTIADALRTPCVEPFQPEEWPFVLLMHLLKRARARVACEVVEGILRQGIKDKWTALAWYLERTHPEEYGRHRPYATADHPEEASSRDAAKAPTAEEVIERLREYREKVKYGA
;
A
#
# COMPACT_ATOMS: atom_id res chain seq x y z
N MET A 1 -20.89 -47.53 49.13
CA MET A 1 -19.67 -46.70 49.05
C MET A 1 -19.51 -46.25 47.61
N ALA A 2 -19.88 -45.00 47.32
CA ALA A 2 -19.70 -44.35 46.01
C ALA A 2 -18.45 -43.45 46.07
N PRO A 3 -17.67 -43.30 44.98
CA PRO A 3 -16.44 -42.52 45.00
C PRO A 3 -16.74 -41.01 45.15
N PRO A 4 -15.84 -40.23 45.77
CA PRO A 4 -16.04 -38.79 45.94
C PRO A 4 -15.95 -38.06 44.59
N SER A 5 -16.93 -37.20 44.32
CA SER A 5 -17.00 -36.31 43.16
C SER A 5 -15.85 -35.31 43.16
N VAL A 6 -15.08 -35.29 42.08
CA VAL A 6 -14.04 -34.29 41.81
C VAL A 6 -14.72 -32.95 41.48
N PRO A 7 -14.36 -31.82 42.12
CA PRO A 7 -14.92 -30.52 41.76
C PRO A 7 -14.40 -30.06 40.39
N ASP A 8 -15.33 -29.62 39.55
CA ASP A 8 -15.12 -29.02 38.23
C ASP A 8 -14.25 -27.75 38.33
N GLN A 9 -13.05 -27.80 37.76
CA GLN A 9 -12.10 -26.70 37.72
C GLN A 9 -12.35 -25.69 36.59
N ASN A 10 -13.47 -25.77 35.86
CA ASN A 10 -13.75 -24.88 34.72
C ASN A 10 -14.73 -23.74 35.00
N SER A 11 -14.80 -23.26 36.24
CA SER A 11 -15.47 -21.99 36.55
C SER A 11 -14.46 -20.85 36.54
N ASN A 12 -14.17 -20.28 35.37
CA ASN A 12 -13.40 -19.03 35.28
C ASN A 12 -14.32 -17.83 35.51
N PRO A 13 -14.18 -17.08 36.63
CA PRO A 13 -15.10 -15.99 36.96
C PRO A 13 -14.66 -14.71 36.25
N GLY A 14 -15.62 -14.01 35.65
CA GLY A 14 -15.48 -12.59 35.33
C GLY A 14 -14.83 -12.25 33.99
N ARG A 15 -15.62 -12.31 32.90
CA ARG A 15 -15.39 -11.40 31.77
C ARG A 15 -15.88 -10.01 32.18
N SER A 16 -15.03 -9.28 32.90
CA SER A 16 -15.23 -7.86 33.14
C SER A 16 -15.06 -7.07 31.84
N SER A 17 -16.06 -6.25 31.57
CA SER A 17 -16.11 -5.14 30.62
C SER A 17 -14.84 -4.27 30.60
N GLY A 18 -14.46 -3.77 29.42
CA GLY A 18 -13.55 -2.61 29.30
C GLY A 18 -12.15 -2.89 28.73
N GLY A 19 -11.98 -3.84 27.82
CA GLY A 19 -10.71 -4.03 27.11
C GLY A 19 -10.43 -2.82 26.21
N GLN A 20 -9.48 -1.98 26.63
CA GLN A 20 -8.92 -0.86 25.86
C GLN A 20 -8.80 -1.25 24.38
N SER A 21 -9.26 -0.38 23.48
CA SER A 21 -9.10 -0.52 22.04
C SER A 21 -7.68 -1.04 21.74
N LYS A 22 -7.58 -2.23 21.14
CA LYS A 22 -6.29 -2.89 20.85
C LYS A 22 -5.38 -2.07 19.92
N PHE A 23 -5.90 -0.98 19.38
CA PHE A 23 -5.18 -0.06 18.52
C PHE A 23 -4.26 0.85 19.33
N ASN A 24 -3.01 0.98 18.88
CA ASN A 24 -2.03 1.83 19.52
C ASN A 24 -1.32 2.67 18.44
N ALA A 25 -1.53 4.00 18.46
CA ALA A 25 -0.99 4.92 17.48
C ALA A 25 0.54 4.88 17.37
N VAL A 26 1.25 4.68 18.50
CA VAL A 26 2.72 4.62 18.52
C VAL A 26 3.22 3.36 17.81
N ARG A 27 2.63 2.18 18.12
CA ARG A 27 2.99 0.94 17.42
C ARG A 27 2.64 1.00 15.94
N SER A 28 1.48 1.54 15.61
CA SER A 28 1.04 1.76 14.22
C SER A 28 2.02 2.66 13.46
N ALA A 29 2.47 3.77 14.04
CA ALA A 29 3.48 4.65 13.46
C ALA A 29 4.80 3.91 13.21
N LEU A 30 5.27 3.09 14.17
CA LEU A 30 6.49 2.27 13.99
C LEU A 30 6.36 1.26 12.85
N ILE A 31 5.18 0.67 12.62
CA ILE A 31 4.92 -0.21 11.47
C ILE A 31 5.09 0.59 10.18
N ILE A 32 4.45 1.76 10.09
CA ILE A 32 4.51 2.63 8.90
C ILE A 32 5.95 3.06 8.61
N SER A 33 6.71 3.50 9.62
CA SER A 33 8.11 3.87 9.46
C SER A 33 8.98 2.70 8.97
N LYS A 34 8.76 1.48 9.45
CA LYS A 34 9.48 0.30 8.95
C LYS A 34 9.13 -0.03 7.51
N VAL A 35 7.86 0.15 7.12
CA VAL A 35 7.43 0.00 5.72
C VAL A 35 8.08 1.06 4.85
N GLN A 36 8.21 2.32 5.32
CA GLN A 36 8.95 3.38 4.63
C GLN A 36 10.45 3.07 4.46
N LEU A 37 11.00 2.17 5.26
CA LEU A 37 12.38 1.68 5.10
C LEU A 37 12.46 0.43 4.19
N GLY A 38 11.38 0.07 3.49
CA GLY A 38 11.32 -1.08 2.58
C GLY A 38 11.01 -2.42 3.25
N SER A 39 10.59 -2.42 4.53
CA SER A 39 10.15 -3.66 5.17
C SER A 39 8.81 -4.14 4.63
N TYR A 40 8.65 -5.45 4.43
CA TYR A 40 7.33 -6.04 4.18
C TYR A 40 6.39 -5.77 5.36
N VAL A 41 5.15 -5.36 5.05
CA VAL A 41 4.14 -4.95 6.04
C VAL A 41 3.94 -5.97 7.18
N GLY A 42 3.94 -7.27 6.87
CA GLY A 42 3.81 -8.33 7.87
C GLY A 42 4.98 -8.39 8.85
N ILE A 43 6.20 -8.30 8.34
CA ILE A 43 7.44 -8.30 9.15
C ILE A 43 7.52 -7.03 10.00
N ALA A 44 7.14 -5.88 9.42
CA ALA A 44 7.06 -4.62 10.16
C ALA A 44 6.10 -4.74 11.36
N ALA A 45 4.93 -5.35 11.18
CA ALA A 45 3.96 -5.60 12.25
C ALA A 45 4.52 -6.51 13.35
N GLU A 46 5.07 -7.66 12.96
CA GLU A 46 5.59 -8.66 13.90
C GLU A 46 6.75 -8.09 14.72
N SER A 47 7.62 -7.27 14.10
CA SER A 47 8.75 -6.64 14.78
C SER A 47 8.36 -5.65 15.88
N VAL A 48 7.09 -5.21 15.94
CA VAL A 48 6.55 -4.35 17.02
C VAL A 48 5.53 -5.08 17.89
N GLY A 49 5.45 -6.40 17.78
CA GLY A 49 4.57 -7.25 18.59
C GLY A 49 3.10 -7.22 18.15
N ILE A 50 2.82 -6.90 16.88
CA ILE A 50 1.47 -6.98 16.28
C ILE A 50 1.46 -8.13 15.28
N SER A 51 0.57 -9.12 15.48
CA SER A 51 0.46 -10.23 14.55
C SER A 51 -0.06 -9.78 13.19
N ARG A 52 0.41 -10.41 12.12
CA ARG A 52 -0.07 -10.17 10.75
C ARG A 52 -1.59 -10.27 10.62
N TRP A 53 -2.20 -11.23 11.32
CA TRP A 53 -3.66 -11.38 11.36
C TRP A 53 -4.35 -10.15 11.95
N THR A 54 -3.81 -9.59 13.04
CA THR A 54 -4.35 -8.39 13.68
C THR A 54 -4.25 -7.19 12.75
N LEU A 55 -3.10 -6.99 12.11
CA LEU A 55 -2.93 -5.90 11.16
C LEU A 55 -3.85 -6.04 9.94
N ASN A 56 -4.00 -7.24 9.38
CA ASN A 56 -4.94 -7.48 8.29
C ASN A 56 -6.39 -7.18 8.69
N ARG A 57 -6.79 -7.57 9.90
CA ARG A 57 -8.12 -7.23 10.42
C ARG A 57 -8.31 -5.72 10.57
N TRP A 58 -7.29 -4.99 11.03
CA TRP A 58 -7.32 -3.53 11.12
C TRP A 58 -7.46 -2.88 9.74
N ARG A 59 -6.75 -3.37 8.73
CA ARG A 59 -6.90 -2.88 7.35
C ARG A 59 -8.31 -3.09 6.81
N GLN A 60 -8.88 -4.28 6.99
CA GLN A 60 -10.26 -4.59 6.58
C GLN A 60 -11.30 -3.71 7.29
N ARG A 61 -11.03 -3.27 8.51
CA ARG A 61 -11.89 -2.30 9.20
C ARG A 61 -11.87 -0.93 8.51
N GLY A 62 -10.68 -0.39 8.23
CA GLY A 62 -10.53 0.86 7.49
C GLY A 62 -11.13 0.81 6.08
N GLU A 63 -10.94 -0.31 5.35
CA GLU A 63 -11.50 -0.50 4.01
C GLU A 63 -13.03 -0.51 4.02
N ARG A 64 -13.66 -1.21 4.98
CA ARG A 64 -15.12 -1.22 5.13
C ARG A 64 -15.66 0.15 5.52
N GLU A 65 -14.94 0.87 6.36
CA GLU A 65 -15.37 2.18 6.80
C GLU A 65 -15.26 3.23 5.68
N LEU A 66 -14.23 3.17 4.84
CA LEU A 66 -14.17 3.98 3.62
C LEU A 66 -15.32 3.67 2.67
N ALA A 67 -15.61 2.38 2.46
CA ALA A 67 -16.73 1.98 1.61
C ALA A 67 -18.08 2.48 2.14
N ARG A 68 -18.28 2.48 3.47
CA ARG A 68 -19.46 3.07 4.11
C ARG A 68 -19.49 4.59 3.94
N ALA A 69 -18.36 5.27 4.13
CA ALA A 69 -18.26 6.72 3.95
C ALA A 69 -18.58 7.17 2.51
N SER A 70 -18.31 6.32 1.52
CA SER A 70 -18.70 6.57 0.12
C SER A 70 -20.21 6.67 -0.11
N GLU A 71 -21.05 6.24 0.83
CA GLU A 71 -22.50 6.46 0.76
C GLU A 71 -22.89 7.92 1.06
N PHE A 72 -22.00 8.69 1.70
CA PHE A 72 -22.25 10.05 2.17
C PHE A 72 -21.44 11.11 1.44
N VAL A 73 -20.25 10.76 0.95
CA VAL A 73 -19.31 11.67 0.28
C VAL A 73 -18.67 10.94 -0.91
N ASP A 74 -18.53 11.61 -2.06
CA ASP A 74 -18.02 11.00 -3.30
C ASP A 74 -16.58 10.48 -3.19
N TYR A 75 -15.73 11.21 -2.46
CA TYR A 75 -14.28 10.95 -2.36
C TYR A 75 -13.79 10.93 -0.91
N PRO A 76 -14.18 9.93 -0.10
CA PRO A 76 -13.81 9.89 1.31
C PRO A 76 -12.31 9.65 1.50
N ASP A 77 -11.63 8.99 0.55
CA ASP A 77 -10.18 8.80 0.60
C ASP A 77 -9.39 10.08 0.33
N VAL A 78 -9.92 11.00 -0.49
CA VAL A 78 -9.36 12.34 -0.69
C VAL A 78 -9.50 13.17 0.58
N LEU A 79 -10.66 13.14 1.25
CA LEU A 79 -10.83 13.80 2.55
C LEU A 79 -9.81 13.32 3.59
N VAL A 80 -9.52 12.02 3.62
CA VAL A 80 -8.47 11.46 4.50
C VAL A 80 -7.08 11.96 4.07
N ALA A 81 -6.80 12.04 2.77
CA ALA A 81 -5.54 12.55 2.24
C ALA A 81 -5.31 14.00 2.67
N ASP A 82 -6.31 14.87 2.49
CA ASP A 82 -6.25 16.29 2.84
C ASP A 82 -5.95 16.50 4.33
N ILE A 83 -6.55 15.69 5.21
CA ILE A 83 -6.29 15.74 6.66
C ILE A 83 -4.85 15.33 6.97
N VAL A 84 -4.35 14.27 6.33
CA VAL A 84 -2.97 13.81 6.54
C VAL A 84 -1.99 14.84 6.01
N ASP A 85 -2.22 15.39 4.82
CA ASP A 85 -1.38 16.41 4.20
C ASP A 85 -1.33 17.68 5.06
N ALA A 86 -2.47 18.15 5.58
CA ALA A 86 -2.51 19.29 6.48
C ALA A 86 -1.69 19.10 7.77
N ILE A 87 -1.63 17.86 8.28
CA ILE A 87 -0.83 17.53 9.48
C ILE A 87 0.65 17.48 9.13
N GLU A 88 1.02 16.88 7.99
CA GLU A 88 2.40 16.86 7.50
C GLU A 88 2.91 18.28 7.24
N ASP A 89 2.11 19.15 6.61
CA ASP A 89 2.42 20.56 6.36
C ASP A 89 2.60 21.37 7.66
N ALA A 90 1.86 21.01 8.71
CA ALA A 90 2.04 21.57 10.04
C ALA A 90 3.27 21.01 10.80
N GLY A 91 4.05 20.12 10.18
CA GLY A 91 5.22 19.46 10.77
C GLY A 91 4.88 18.34 11.75
N GLY A 92 3.64 17.84 11.71
CA GLY A 92 3.16 16.74 12.54
C GLY A 92 3.80 15.41 12.19
N THR A 93 3.87 14.51 13.18
CA THR A 93 4.37 13.15 12.97
C THR A 93 3.27 12.19 12.51
N ILE A 94 3.67 11.01 12.02
CA ILE A 94 2.72 9.91 11.71
C ILE A 94 1.87 9.55 12.93
N ALA A 95 2.45 9.62 14.14
CA ALA A 95 1.70 9.33 15.36
C ALA A 95 0.67 10.41 15.67
N ASP A 96 0.92 11.65 15.28
CA ASP A 96 -0.03 12.77 15.45
C ASP A 96 -1.19 12.61 14.47
N ALA A 97 -0.90 12.27 13.20
CA ALA A 97 -1.93 11.93 12.22
C ALA A 97 -2.85 10.79 12.70
N LEU A 98 -2.30 9.76 13.35
CA LEU A 98 -3.09 8.63 13.90
C LEU A 98 -3.92 8.98 15.14
N ARG A 99 -3.67 10.13 15.78
CA ARG A 99 -4.43 10.63 16.94
C ARG A 99 -5.43 11.72 16.57
N THR A 100 -5.47 12.13 15.30
CA THR A 100 -6.39 13.16 14.83
C THR A 100 -7.82 12.79 15.19
N PRO A 101 -8.61 13.75 15.69
CA PRO A 101 -10.03 13.54 15.93
C PRO A 101 -10.75 13.01 14.68
N CYS A 102 -11.75 12.17 14.89
CA CYS A 102 -12.61 11.72 13.81
C CYS A 102 -13.35 12.90 13.18
N VAL A 103 -13.54 12.83 11.87
CA VAL A 103 -14.35 13.78 11.10
C VAL A 103 -15.55 13.06 10.50
N GLU A 104 -16.63 13.80 10.25
CA GLU A 104 -17.72 13.27 9.44
C GLU A 104 -17.24 13.02 8.00
N PRO A 105 -17.74 11.99 7.30
CA PRO A 105 -18.82 11.09 7.69
C PRO A 105 -18.36 9.86 8.50
N PHE A 106 -17.10 9.79 8.95
CA PHE A 106 -16.52 8.59 9.55
C PHE A 106 -17.02 8.30 10.97
N GLN A 107 -16.99 7.03 11.37
CA GLN A 107 -17.28 6.56 12.71
C GLN A 107 -16.03 6.68 13.59
N PRO A 108 -16.13 7.29 14.80
CA PRO A 108 -14.99 7.45 15.69
C PRO A 108 -14.26 6.16 16.04
N GLU A 109 -14.97 5.04 16.14
CA GLU A 109 -14.42 3.72 16.48
C GLU A 109 -13.64 3.09 15.33
N GLU A 110 -13.90 3.52 14.10
CA GLU A 110 -13.28 3.00 12.88
C GLU A 110 -12.18 3.94 12.33
N TRP A 111 -12.25 5.21 12.70
CA TRP A 111 -11.36 6.26 12.22
C TRP A 111 -9.85 5.96 12.31
N PRO A 112 -9.31 5.44 13.43
CA PRO A 112 -7.89 5.15 13.51
C PRO A 112 -7.43 4.07 12.51
N PHE A 113 -8.35 3.17 12.09
CA PHE A 113 -8.06 2.14 11.12
C PHE A 113 -8.08 2.67 9.68
N VAL A 114 -8.95 3.65 9.40
CA VAL A 114 -8.94 4.39 8.13
C VAL A 114 -7.61 5.11 7.95
N LEU A 115 -7.18 5.86 8.97
CA LEU A 115 -5.89 6.57 8.97
C LEU A 115 -4.71 5.61 8.84
N LEU A 116 -4.67 4.52 9.62
CA LEU A 116 -3.62 3.51 9.51
C LEU A 116 -3.53 2.92 8.09
N MET A 117 -4.67 2.56 7.50
CA MET A 117 -4.72 1.98 6.16
C MET A 117 -4.23 2.98 5.11
N HIS A 118 -4.68 4.24 5.20
CA HIS A 118 -4.26 5.31 4.30
C HIS A 118 -2.75 5.56 4.40
N LEU A 119 -2.21 5.71 5.61
CA LEU A 119 -0.78 5.94 5.84
C LEU A 119 0.08 4.75 5.41
N LEU A 120 -0.40 3.51 5.56
CA LEU A 120 0.27 2.33 5.00
C LEU A 120 0.29 2.34 3.47
N LYS A 121 -0.81 2.75 2.83
CA LYS A 121 -0.87 2.90 1.36
C LYS A 121 0.14 3.96 0.90
N ARG A 122 0.17 5.14 1.54
CA ARG A 122 1.16 6.20 1.27
C ARG A 122 2.59 5.72 1.48
N ALA A 123 2.89 5.04 2.58
CA ALA A 123 4.23 4.53 2.85
C ALA A 123 4.74 3.55 1.79
N ARG A 124 3.86 2.66 1.31
CA ARG A 124 4.22 1.73 0.22
C ARG A 124 4.46 2.46 -1.10
N ALA A 125 3.59 3.41 -1.44
CA ALA A 125 3.74 4.22 -2.64
C ALA A 125 5.06 5.02 -2.61
N ARG A 126 5.37 5.64 -1.45
CA ARG A 126 6.62 6.38 -1.27
C ARG A 126 7.86 5.53 -1.52
N VAL A 127 7.92 4.35 -0.91
CA VAL A 127 9.06 3.44 -1.13
C VAL A 127 9.12 2.96 -2.56
N ALA A 128 7.99 2.68 -3.21
CA ALA A 128 7.99 2.32 -4.63
C ALA A 128 8.62 3.44 -5.48
N CYS A 129 8.25 4.71 -5.24
CA CYS A 129 8.87 5.86 -5.90
C CYS A 129 10.38 5.95 -5.62
N GLU A 130 10.81 5.81 -4.36
CA GLU A 130 12.23 5.86 -3.98
C GLU A 130 13.05 4.73 -4.63
N VAL A 131 12.46 3.55 -4.74
CA VAL A 131 13.06 2.38 -5.39
C VAL A 131 13.18 2.63 -6.91
N VAL A 132 12.13 3.14 -7.56
CA VAL A 132 12.16 3.52 -8.99
C VAL A 132 13.19 4.61 -9.24
N GLU A 133 13.23 5.66 -8.41
CA GLU A 133 14.21 6.73 -8.49
C GLU A 133 15.64 6.20 -8.31
N GLY A 134 15.83 5.27 -7.37
CA GLY A 134 17.08 4.54 -7.18
C GLY A 134 17.51 3.77 -8.43
N ILE A 135 16.58 3.06 -9.07
CA ILE A 135 16.81 2.37 -10.35
C ILE A 135 17.16 3.37 -11.45
N LEU A 136 16.47 4.50 -11.58
CA LEU A 136 16.75 5.48 -12.64
C LEU A 136 18.09 6.17 -12.44
N ARG A 137 18.44 6.52 -11.19
CA ARG A 137 19.71 7.18 -10.86
C ARG A 137 20.91 6.23 -10.91
N GLN A 138 20.73 4.99 -10.45
CA GLN A 138 21.78 3.98 -10.39
C GLN A 138 21.76 3.04 -11.59
N GLY A 139 20.76 3.10 -12.47
CA GLY A 139 20.58 2.27 -13.67
C GLY A 139 21.62 2.48 -14.75
N ILE A 140 22.57 3.40 -14.52
CA ILE A 140 23.80 3.55 -15.30
C ILE A 140 24.95 2.67 -14.72
N LYS A 141 24.80 2.08 -13.53
CA LYS A 141 25.80 1.26 -12.83
C LYS A 141 25.18 0.00 -12.21
N ASP A 142 25.25 -1.13 -12.92
CA ASP A 142 25.20 -2.58 -12.54
C ASP A 142 24.43 -3.12 -11.30
N LYS A 143 23.81 -2.32 -10.42
CA LYS A 143 23.27 -2.76 -9.11
C LYS A 143 21.74 -2.60 -8.96
N TRP A 144 21.05 -2.19 -10.02
CA TRP A 144 19.60 -1.92 -9.98
C TRP A 144 18.72 -3.16 -9.82
N THR A 145 19.26 -4.36 -10.06
CA THR A 145 18.51 -5.63 -10.06
C THR A 145 17.84 -5.94 -8.72
N ALA A 146 18.47 -5.61 -7.58
CA ALA A 146 17.89 -5.83 -6.25
C ALA A 146 16.62 -4.98 -6.03
N LEU A 147 16.63 -3.74 -6.54
CA LEU A 147 15.48 -2.82 -6.47
C LEU A 147 14.35 -3.30 -7.40
N ALA A 148 14.69 -3.79 -8.59
CA ALA A 148 13.71 -4.39 -9.50
C ALA A 148 13.04 -5.64 -8.89
N TRP A 149 13.82 -6.53 -8.25
CA TRP A 149 13.25 -7.69 -7.56
C TRP A 149 12.35 -7.31 -6.39
N TYR A 150 12.64 -6.21 -5.68
CA TYR A 150 11.73 -5.70 -4.67
C TYR A 150 10.39 -5.32 -5.29
N LEU A 151 10.39 -4.51 -6.36
CA LEU A 151 9.17 -4.09 -7.06
C LEU A 151 8.37 -5.28 -7.60
N GLU A 152 9.03 -6.24 -8.25
CA GLU A 152 8.39 -7.47 -8.76
C GLU A 152 7.60 -8.22 -7.68
N ARG A 153 8.08 -8.19 -6.42
CA ARG A 153 7.46 -8.93 -5.30
C ARG A 153 6.40 -8.12 -4.57
N THR A 154 6.56 -6.81 -4.47
CA THR A 154 5.65 -5.95 -3.70
C THR A 154 4.51 -5.36 -4.53
N HIS A 155 4.73 -5.25 -5.84
CA HIS A 155 3.82 -4.68 -6.85
C HIS A 155 3.77 -5.59 -8.10
N PRO A 156 3.42 -6.88 -7.96
CA PRO A 156 3.44 -7.85 -9.07
C PRO A 156 2.49 -7.50 -10.22
N GLU A 157 1.43 -6.75 -9.95
CA GLU A 157 0.48 -6.26 -10.95
C GLU A 157 1.08 -5.26 -11.94
N GLU A 158 2.05 -4.45 -11.50
CA GLU A 158 2.70 -3.41 -12.32
C GLU A 158 4.06 -3.86 -12.85
N TYR A 159 4.83 -4.59 -12.03
CA TYR A 159 6.22 -4.94 -12.34
C TYR A 159 6.46 -6.44 -12.49
N GLY A 160 5.45 -7.27 -12.25
CA GLY A 160 5.56 -8.72 -12.43
C GLY A 160 5.71 -9.09 -13.90
N ARG A 161 6.17 -10.32 -14.16
CA ARG A 161 6.27 -10.85 -15.52
C ARG A 161 4.87 -11.00 -16.12
N HIS A 162 4.44 -10.04 -16.93
CA HIS A 162 3.25 -10.22 -17.76
C HIS A 162 3.51 -11.38 -18.73
N ARG A 163 2.81 -12.51 -18.53
CA ARG A 163 2.69 -13.48 -19.62
C ARG A 163 1.91 -12.77 -20.73
N PRO A 164 2.43 -12.68 -21.97
CA PRO A 164 1.56 -12.31 -23.07
C PRO A 164 0.41 -13.30 -23.07
N TYR A 165 -0.82 -12.80 -22.98
CA TYR A 165 -2.01 -13.62 -23.10
C TYR A 165 -1.89 -14.39 -24.41
N ALA A 166 -1.79 -15.71 -24.32
CA ALA A 166 -2.10 -16.56 -25.46
C ALA A 166 -3.59 -16.36 -25.73
N THR A 167 -3.92 -15.55 -26.73
CA THR A 167 -5.28 -15.40 -27.24
C THR A 167 -5.74 -16.75 -27.77
N ALA A 168 -6.46 -17.49 -26.95
CA ALA A 168 -7.32 -18.59 -27.38
C ALA A 168 -8.77 -18.06 -27.39
N ASP A 169 -9.48 -18.41 -28.46
CA ASP A 169 -10.91 -18.24 -28.69
C ASP A 169 -11.40 -16.87 -29.22
N HIS A 170 -11.13 -16.59 -30.50
CA HIS A 170 -12.12 -16.04 -31.42
C HIS A 170 -11.84 -16.53 -32.86
N PRO A 171 -12.82 -17.12 -33.59
CA PRO A 171 -12.65 -17.53 -34.97
C PRO A 171 -12.81 -16.35 -35.93
N GLU A 172 -11.98 -16.33 -36.97
CA GLU A 172 -12.08 -15.60 -38.24
C GLU A 172 -12.73 -14.20 -38.23
N GLU A 173 -11.88 -13.16 -38.12
CA GLU A 173 -12.01 -11.93 -38.93
C GLU A 173 -10.64 -11.24 -39.00
N ALA A 174 -9.68 -11.90 -39.65
CA ALA A 174 -8.44 -11.27 -40.08
C ALA A 174 -8.72 -10.53 -41.39
N SER A 175 -8.96 -9.22 -41.33
CA SER A 175 -8.79 -8.36 -42.49
C SER A 175 -8.25 -6.98 -42.11
N SER A 176 -6.96 -6.82 -42.36
CA SER A 176 -6.35 -5.57 -42.84
C SER A 176 -6.40 -4.36 -41.90
N ARG A 177 -5.51 -4.32 -40.90
CA ARG A 177 -4.80 -3.09 -40.55
C ARG A 177 -3.31 -3.37 -40.41
N ASP A 178 -2.54 -2.59 -41.15
CA ASP A 178 -1.11 -2.75 -41.39
C ASP A 178 -0.30 -3.01 -40.12
N ALA A 179 0.34 -4.17 -40.08
CA ALA A 179 1.41 -4.46 -39.14
C ALA A 179 2.64 -3.64 -39.54
N ALA A 180 2.63 -2.34 -39.23
CA ALA A 180 3.84 -1.54 -39.28
C ALA A 180 4.83 -2.15 -38.27
N LYS A 181 5.91 -2.74 -38.79
CA LYS A 181 7.01 -3.32 -38.02
C LYS A 181 7.45 -2.32 -36.96
N ALA A 182 7.45 -2.73 -35.69
CA ALA A 182 7.92 -1.90 -34.59
C ALA A 182 9.35 -1.40 -34.91
N PRO A 183 9.65 -0.10 -34.68
CA PRO A 183 10.96 0.45 -34.99
C PRO A 183 12.02 -0.28 -34.17
N THR A 184 13.10 -0.61 -34.83
CA THR A 184 14.30 -1.20 -34.22
C THR A 184 14.90 -0.22 -33.22
N ALA A 185 15.67 -0.74 -32.25
CA ALA A 185 16.31 0.08 -31.22
C ALA A 185 17.19 1.20 -31.82
N GLU A 186 17.82 0.94 -32.97
CA GLU A 186 18.65 1.90 -33.70
C GLU A 186 17.82 3.06 -34.25
N GLU A 187 16.63 2.80 -34.79
CA GLU A 187 15.71 3.84 -35.30
C GLU A 187 15.13 4.71 -34.18
N VAL A 188 14.90 4.13 -33.00
CA VAL A 188 14.46 4.88 -31.81
C VAL A 188 15.57 5.78 -31.29
N ILE A 189 16.81 5.28 -31.24
CA ILE A 189 17.98 6.05 -30.81
C ILE A 189 18.23 7.24 -31.74
N GLU A 190 18.10 7.05 -33.06
CA GLU A 190 18.31 8.14 -34.03
C GLU A 190 17.21 9.20 -33.94
N ARG A 191 15.94 8.80 -33.79
CA ARG A 191 14.83 9.75 -33.56
C ARG A 191 15.01 10.58 -32.30
N LEU A 192 15.52 9.98 -31.22
CA LEU A 192 15.79 10.71 -29.97
C LEU A 192 16.95 11.69 -30.13
N ARG A 193 17.94 11.36 -30.98
CA ARG A 193 19.06 12.26 -31.33
C ARG A 193 18.57 13.48 -32.10
N GLU A 194 17.77 13.27 -33.15
CA GLU A 194 17.16 14.35 -33.94
C GLU A 194 16.26 15.25 -33.09
N TYR A 195 15.45 14.66 -32.20
CA TYR A 195 14.59 15.42 -31.31
C TYR A 195 15.41 16.31 -30.37
N ARG A 196 16.51 15.78 -29.83
CA ARG A 196 17.41 16.52 -28.94
C ARG A 196 18.12 17.67 -29.65
N GLU A 197 18.49 17.49 -30.92
CA GLU A 197 19.07 18.55 -31.75
C GLU A 197 18.04 19.64 -32.09
N LYS A 198 16.80 19.27 -32.45
CA LYS A 198 15.71 20.24 -32.69
C LYS A 198 15.38 21.08 -31.46
N VAL A 199 15.35 20.46 -30.28
CA VAL A 199 15.12 21.16 -29.00
C VAL A 199 16.29 22.08 -28.64
N LYS A 200 17.52 21.72 -29.02
CA LYS A 200 18.72 22.50 -28.70
C LYS A 200 18.93 23.70 -29.64
N TYR A 201 18.40 23.65 -30.86
CA TYR A 201 18.56 24.70 -31.88
C TYR A 201 17.28 25.46 -32.24
N GLY A 202 16.16 25.22 -31.53
CA GLY A 202 14.97 26.07 -31.55
C GLY A 202 14.34 26.26 -32.93
N ALA A 203 13.58 25.27 -33.38
CA ALA A 203 12.58 25.44 -34.44
C ALA A 203 11.18 25.53 -33.83
#